data_AF-A0A2M9ZUN5-F1
#
_entry.id   AF-A0A2M9ZUN5-F1
#
_cell.length_a   1.000
_cell.length_b   1.000
_cell.length_c   1.000
_cell.angle_alpha   90.00
_cell.angle_beta   90.00
_cell.angle_gamma   90.00
#
_symmetry.space_group_name_H-M   'P 1'
#
loop_
_entity.id
_entity.type
_entity.pdbx_description
1 polymer ?
#
loop_
_entity_poly.entity_id
_entity_poly.type
_entity_poly.pdbx_seq_one_letter_code
_entity_poly.pdbx_strand_id
1 'polypeptide(L)'
;MRRPRFYLKSIAVFLIFVLGFSNCAVFNRNNTPLVIKVEENLVPEETGYKILAAPVYIPLGLVAVILDLIIVHPIIRIPDAFNDTVKLLWTPRDAGYVTRMGFLPISTAMTPVVFILDLFARSSFDINGNTDYYQSPAPKRTVNKALESGDSTKILKLLESFDYAWPPDLCQKIIEKFPADREIVKLSLYNILYSISSEDEPRYVSYLNNFLNWDLKVDKALGEYFIRSNSLAGISAMVSILASKKVSKETEDIYINTVLQSGRVDQVLELVNLYLKTPDKRKKIIYLLESKNINYKLSNGEYEDGEFVVLLNKDPRIDNIILHHYIWFKSSKASEVITKLVVSGKIPKASVNNYIITILRMGVEKDVRAIVQKFPRLKEMDVWERDSIELDQKLPIDLK
;
A
#
# COMPACT_ATOMS: atom_id res chain seq x y z
N MET A 1 11.00 64.79 -15.32
CA MET A 1 10.24 63.54 -15.51
C MET A 1 10.72 62.49 -14.50
N ARG A 2 10.00 62.29 -13.39
CA ARG A 2 10.24 61.20 -12.40
C ARG A 2 8.88 60.61 -12.04
N ARG A 3 8.54 59.43 -12.57
CA ARG A 3 7.60 58.44 -12.00
C ARG A 3 7.40 57.25 -12.97
N PRO A 4 8.20 56.18 -12.83
CA PRO A 4 7.72 54.82 -13.13
C PRO A 4 7.85 53.86 -11.94
N ARG A 5 8.53 54.25 -10.85
CA ARG A 5 8.81 53.35 -9.70
C ARG A 5 7.60 52.98 -8.84
N PHE A 6 6.50 53.72 -8.92
CA PHE A 6 5.29 53.44 -8.12
C PHE A 6 4.44 52.31 -8.74
N TYR A 7 4.33 52.27 -10.07
CA TYR A 7 3.53 51.27 -10.78
C TYR A 7 4.11 49.86 -10.67
N LEU A 8 5.44 49.71 -10.69
CA LEU A 8 6.08 48.39 -10.53
C LEU A 8 5.80 47.74 -9.17
N LYS A 9 5.74 48.53 -8.09
CA LYS A 9 5.43 48.01 -6.74
C LYS A 9 3.97 47.58 -6.62
N SER A 10 3.05 48.37 -7.16
CA SER A 10 1.62 48.01 -7.17
C SER A 10 1.34 46.76 -8.02
N ILE A 11 2.00 46.62 -9.18
CA ILE A 11 1.88 45.42 -10.03
C ILE A 11 2.46 44.18 -9.33
N ALA A 12 3.61 44.30 -8.65
CA ALA A 12 4.19 43.19 -7.90
C ALA A 12 3.29 42.75 -6.72
N VAL A 13 2.73 43.68 -5.96
CA VAL A 13 1.78 43.37 -4.87
C VAL A 13 0.51 42.73 -5.43
N PHE A 14 -0.01 43.23 -6.55
CA PHE A 14 -1.17 42.65 -7.21
C PHE A 14 -0.89 41.25 -7.75
N LEU A 15 0.29 41.00 -8.34
CA LEU A 15 0.70 39.67 -8.79
C LEU A 15 0.90 38.70 -7.63
N ILE A 16 1.50 39.13 -6.52
CA ILE A 16 1.62 38.33 -5.29
C ILE A 16 0.22 38.01 -4.74
N PHE A 17 -0.71 38.96 -4.80
CA PHE A 17 -2.09 38.73 -4.40
C PHE A 17 -2.80 37.74 -5.33
N VAL A 18 -2.77 37.94 -6.65
CA VAL A 18 -3.46 37.05 -7.60
C VAL A 18 -2.86 35.63 -7.60
N LEU A 19 -1.54 35.50 -7.59
CA LEU A 19 -0.86 34.20 -7.57
C LEU A 19 -0.93 33.53 -6.19
N GLY A 20 -1.01 34.31 -5.11
CA GLY A 20 -1.20 33.79 -3.76
C GLY A 20 -2.61 33.26 -3.51
N PHE A 21 -3.63 33.89 -4.10
CA PHE A 21 -5.03 33.49 -3.92
C PHE A 21 -5.44 32.28 -4.75
N SER A 22 -4.78 32.01 -5.89
CA SER A 22 -5.12 30.85 -6.74
C SER A 22 -4.83 29.49 -6.08
N ASN A 23 -4.06 29.46 -4.99
CA ASN A 23 -3.76 28.25 -4.23
C ASN A 23 -3.96 28.45 -2.71
N CYS A 24 -4.85 29.38 -2.33
CA CYS A 24 -5.17 29.60 -0.92
C CYS A 24 -5.86 28.36 -0.34
N ALA A 25 -5.39 27.93 0.83
CA ALA A 25 -5.92 26.74 1.50
C ALA A 25 -7.44 26.82 1.76
N VAL A 26 -7.99 28.03 1.90
CA VAL A 26 -9.42 28.31 2.10
C VAL A 26 -10.30 27.84 0.95
N PHE A 27 -9.79 27.84 -0.28
CA PHE A 27 -10.57 27.38 -1.43
C PHE A 27 -10.61 25.87 -1.58
N ASN A 28 -9.76 25.15 -0.83
CA ASN A 28 -9.86 23.71 -0.73
C ASN A 28 -10.92 23.33 0.30
N ARG A 29 -11.97 22.64 -0.15
CA ARG A 29 -13.10 22.23 0.70
C ARG A 29 -12.68 21.26 1.81
N ASN A 30 -11.59 20.50 1.63
CA ASN A 30 -11.05 19.63 2.69
C ASN A 30 -10.52 20.43 3.89
N ASN A 31 -10.23 21.72 3.70
CA ASN A 31 -9.79 22.63 4.75
C ASN A 31 -10.95 23.44 5.38
N THR A 32 -12.20 23.19 4.98
CA THR A 32 -13.39 23.90 5.49
C THR A 32 -14.46 22.97 6.09
N PRO A 33 -14.13 22.22 7.15
CA PRO A 33 -15.05 21.24 7.75
C PRO A 33 -16.31 21.87 8.36
N LEU A 34 -16.27 23.11 8.86
CA LEU A 34 -17.47 23.77 9.37
C LEU A 34 -18.40 24.19 8.23
N VAL A 35 -17.84 24.66 7.11
CA VAL A 35 -18.63 24.98 5.91
C VAL A 35 -19.33 23.72 5.40
N ILE A 36 -18.62 22.59 5.32
CA ILE A 36 -19.22 21.30 4.96
C ILE A 36 -20.39 20.96 5.90
N LYS A 37 -20.23 21.13 7.22
CA LYS A 37 -21.31 20.86 8.18
C LYS A 37 -22.52 21.78 7.98
N VAL A 38 -22.31 23.04 7.64
CA VAL A 38 -23.40 23.98 7.30
C VAL A 38 -24.13 23.49 6.04
N GLU A 39 -23.40 23.11 5.00
CA GLU A 39 -23.98 22.60 3.76
C GLU A 39 -24.77 21.30 3.97
N GLU A 40 -24.23 20.35 4.72
CA GLU A 40 -24.88 19.05 4.97
C GLU A 40 -26.17 19.17 5.79
N ASN A 41 -26.21 20.11 6.75
CA ASN A 41 -27.30 20.18 7.73
C ASN A 41 -28.32 21.28 7.42
N LEU A 42 -27.88 22.43 6.92
CA LEU A 42 -28.69 23.64 6.79
C LEU A 42 -29.11 23.96 5.37
N VAL A 43 -28.37 23.51 4.34
CA VAL A 43 -28.71 23.80 2.95
C VAL A 43 -29.72 22.75 2.45
N PRO A 44 -30.96 23.14 2.09
CA PRO A 44 -31.94 22.21 1.52
C PRO A 44 -31.48 21.66 0.17
N GLU A 45 -31.91 20.46 -0.24
CA GLU A 45 -31.50 19.89 -1.53
C GLU A 45 -32.25 20.56 -2.71
N GLU A 46 -33.54 20.89 -2.52
CA GLU A 46 -34.39 21.46 -3.57
C GLU A 46 -34.18 22.97 -3.75
N THR A 47 -34.15 23.42 -5.01
CA THR A 47 -33.86 24.81 -5.39
C THR A 47 -34.79 25.83 -4.73
N GLY A 48 -36.09 25.54 -4.63
CA GLY A 48 -37.05 26.45 -4.02
C GLY A 48 -36.80 26.68 -2.53
N TYR A 49 -36.55 25.59 -1.79
CA TYR A 49 -36.23 25.68 -0.37
C TYR A 49 -34.85 26.30 -0.11
N LYS A 50 -33.87 26.13 -1.01
CA LYS A 50 -32.58 26.85 -0.93
C LYS A 50 -32.77 28.35 -0.91
N ILE A 51 -33.58 28.90 -1.81
CA ILE A 51 -33.81 30.36 -1.88
C ILE A 51 -34.46 30.86 -0.58
N LEU A 52 -35.44 30.12 -0.05
CA LEU A 52 -36.12 30.49 1.19
C LEU A 52 -35.21 30.40 2.43
N ALA A 53 -34.30 29.42 2.47
CA ALA A 53 -33.37 29.23 3.58
C ALA A 53 -32.11 30.11 3.49
N ALA A 54 -31.85 30.74 2.33
CA ALA A 54 -30.66 31.54 2.07
C ALA A 54 -30.35 32.62 3.11
N PRO A 55 -31.34 33.38 3.63
CA PRO A 55 -31.08 34.38 4.66
C PRO A 55 -30.51 33.81 5.96
N VAL A 56 -30.65 32.51 6.21
CA VAL A 56 -30.17 31.83 7.41
C VAL A 56 -28.82 31.14 7.15
N TYR A 57 -28.71 30.33 6.10
CA TYR A 57 -27.48 29.57 5.89
C TYR A 57 -26.33 30.41 5.32
N ILE A 58 -26.58 31.52 4.61
CA ILE A 58 -25.50 32.37 4.07
C ILE A 58 -24.69 33.03 5.21
N PRO A 59 -25.31 33.71 6.19
CA PRO A 59 -24.56 34.27 7.32
C PRO A 59 -23.82 33.20 8.13
N LEU A 60 -24.46 32.05 8.40
CA LEU A 60 -23.84 30.94 9.12
C LEU A 60 -22.67 30.33 8.35
N GLY A 61 -22.80 30.18 7.04
CA GLY A 61 -21.73 29.72 6.17
C GLY A 61 -20.54 30.67 6.18
N LEU A 62 -20.77 32.00 6.18
CA LEU A 62 -19.70 32.98 6.26
C LEU A 62 -18.95 32.94 7.60
N VAL A 63 -19.67 32.78 8.71
CA VAL A 63 -19.05 32.57 10.02
C VAL A 63 -18.22 31.27 10.02
N ALA A 64 -18.75 30.20 9.43
CA ALA A 64 -18.04 28.93 9.29
C ALA A 64 -16.75 29.08 8.48
N VAL A 65 -16.77 29.81 7.35
CA VAL A 65 -15.57 30.11 6.53
C VAL A 65 -14.50 30.82 7.38
N ILE A 66 -14.89 31.83 8.16
CA ILE A 66 -13.96 32.59 9.00
C ILE A 66 -13.35 31.70 10.09
N LEU A 67 -14.17 30.89 10.76
CA LEU A 67 -13.72 29.98 11.80
C LEU A 67 -12.81 28.88 11.23
N ASP A 68 -13.13 28.36 10.06
CA ASP A 68 -12.30 27.37 9.38
C ASP A 68 -10.93 27.97 9.04
N LEU A 69 -10.90 29.17 8.45
CA LEU A 69 -9.66 29.84 8.08
C LEU A 69 -8.77 30.19 9.28
N ILE A 70 -9.35 30.74 10.35
CA ILE A 70 -8.57 31.33 11.46
C ILE A 70 -8.25 30.30 12.55
N ILE A 71 -9.12 29.33 12.76
CA ILE A 71 -9.05 28.42 13.92
C ILE A 71 -8.89 26.98 13.47
N VAL A 72 -9.84 26.44 12.70
CA VAL A 72 -9.92 24.99 12.48
C VAL A 72 -8.78 24.50 11.59
N HIS A 73 -8.55 25.15 10.45
CA HIS A 73 -7.51 24.74 9.51
C HIS A 73 -6.10 24.85 10.11
N PRO A 74 -5.70 25.96 10.78
CA PRO A 74 -4.43 26.00 11.49
C PRO A 74 -4.25 24.87 12.51
N ILE A 75 -5.29 24.54 13.29
CA ILE A 75 -5.23 23.45 14.27
C ILE A 75 -5.01 22.09 13.57
N ILE A 76 -5.72 21.82 12.47
CA ILE A 76 -5.57 20.57 11.70
C ILE A 76 -4.15 20.43 11.15
N ARG A 77 -3.45 21.54 10.85
CA ARG A 77 -2.09 21.52 10.28
C ARG A 77 -0.96 21.46 11.30
N ILE A 78 -1.25 21.53 12.61
CA ILE A 78 -0.23 21.40 13.67
C ILE A 78 0.57 20.09 13.57
N PRO A 79 -0.05 18.90 13.41
CA PRO A 79 0.69 17.64 13.34
C PRO A 79 1.64 17.57 12.15
N ASP A 80 1.19 18.02 10.97
CA ASP A 80 2.01 18.08 9.75
C ASP A 80 3.24 18.97 9.97
N ALA A 81 3.02 20.20 10.46
CA ALA A 81 4.10 21.16 10.68
C ALA A 81 5.09 20.70 11.76
N PHE A 82 4.59 20.00 12.78
CA PHE A 82 5.42 19.39 13.80
C PHE A 82 6.30 18.28 13.19
N ASN A 83 5.71 17.36 12.43
CA ASN A 83 6.43 16.26 11.78
C ASN A 83 7.50 16.76 10.82
N ASP A 84 7.22 17.82 10.06
CA ASP A 84 8.21 18.43 9.16
C ASP A 84 9.34 19.12 9.92
N THR A 85 9.02 19.80 11.01
CA THR A 85 10.03 20.41 11.90
C THR A 85 10.96 19.34 12.48
N VAL A 86 10.39 18.22 12.96
CA VAL A 86 11.15 17.05 13.44
C VAL A 86 11.99 16.47 12.31
N LYS A 87 11.40 16.24 11.14
CA LYS A 87 12.11 15.70 9.97
C LYS A 87 13.26 16.57 9.51
N LEU A 88 13.09 17.89 9.53
CA LEU A 88 14.07 18.84 9.03
C LEU A 88 15.24 19.02 10.02
N LEU A 89 14.94 19.18 11.31
CA LEU A 89 15.91 19.60 12.34
C LEU A 89 16.41 18.46 13.24
N TRP A 90 15.63 17.38 13.39
CA TRP A 90 15.87 16.33 14.39
C TRP A 90 16.11 14.95 13.79
N THR A 91 15.63 14.67 12.57
CA THR A 91 15.90 13.39 11.91
C THR A 91 17.38 13.30 11.47
N PRO A 92 18.10 12.24 11.86
CA PRO A 92 19.52 12.14 11.58
C PRO A 92 19.81 12.05 10.08
N ARG A 93 20.76 12.85 9.62
CA ARG A 93 21.43 12.67 8.32
C ARG A 93 22.68 11.81 8.52
N ASP A 94 23.32 11.33 7.46
CA ASP A 94 24.52 10.45 7.48
C ASP A 94 25.80 11.08 8.10
N ALA A 95 25.65 12.00 9.05
CA ALA A 95 26.73 12.56 9.86
C ALA A 95 27.02 11.69 11.10
N GLY A 96 28.30 11.64 11.50
CA GLY A 96 28.74 10.97 12.72
C GLY A 96 28.19 11.58 14.01
N TYR A 97 28.21 10.80 15.10
CA TYR A 97 27.59 11.14 16.40
C TYR A 97 28.03 12.51 16.97
N VAL A 98 29.33 12.83 16.93
CA VAL A 98 29.85 14.08 17.51
C VAL A 98 29.33 15.31 16.75
N THR A 99 29.29 15.24 15.42
CA THR A 99 28.72 16.31 14.59
C THR A 99 27.26 16.55 14.94
N ARG A 100 26.48 15.49 15.21
CA ARG A 100 25.06 15.60 15.62
C ARG A 100 24.91 16.35 16.95
N MET A 101 25.75 16.04 17.94
CA MET A 101 25.71 16.73 19.24
C MET A 101 26.02 18.22 19.11
N GLY A 102 26.91 18.60 18.19
CA GLY A 102 27.21 20.01 17.90
C GLY A 102 26.03 20.81 17.34
N PHE A 103 25.09 20.17 16.65
CA PHE A 103 23.91 20.82 16.06
C PHE A 103 22.71 20.96 17.02
N LEU A 104 22.69 20.25 18.16
CA LEU A 104 21.54 20.26 19.09
C LEU A 104 21.11 21.66 19.57
N PRO A 105 22.03 22.57 19.97
CA PRO A 105 21.63 23.92 20.38
C PRO A 105 20.97 24.71 19.24
N ILE A 106 21.44 24.50 18.01
CA ILE A 106 20.90 25.15 16.81
C ILE A 106 19.51 24.58 16.48
N SER A 107 19.37 23.25 16.45
CA SER A 107 18.07 22.60 16.21
C SER A 107 17.03 23.02 17.26
N THR A 108 17.43 23.10 18.54
CA THR A 108 16.55 23.55 19.62
C THR A 108 16.11 25.01 19.43
N ALA A 109 17.06 25.91 19.14
CA ALA A 109 16.76 27.32 18.92
C ALA A 109 15.90 27.57 17.65
N MET A 110 16.12 26.78 16.59
CA MET A 110 15.41 26.93 15.31
C MET A 110 14.03 26.24 15.27
N THR A 111 13.75 25.29 16.17
CA THR A 111 12.49 24.54 16.22
C THR A 111 11.25 25.45 16.21
N PRO A 112 11.08 26.44 17.11
CA PRO A 112 9.88 27.28 17.10
C PRO A 112 9.75 28.11 15.82
N VAL A 113 10.87 28.56 15.25
CA VAL A 113 10.86 29.38 14.02
C VAL A 113 10.42 28.55 12.82
N VAL A 114 11.02 27.37 12.63
CA VAL A 114 10.66 26.45 11.55
C VAL A 114 9.21 26.01 11.67
N PHE A 115 8.78 25.62 12.87
CA PHE A 115 7.41 25.21 13.12
C PHE A 115 6.39 26.30 12.79
N ILE A 116 6.60 27.54 13.26
CA ILE A 116 5.67 28.65 13.00
C ILE A 116 5.63 29.00 11.51
N LEU A 117 6.78 29.04 10.84
CA LEU A 117 6.85 29.33 9.40
C LEU A 117 6.15 28.25 8.58
N ASP A 118 6.37 26.98 8.91
CA ASP A 118 5.74 25.86 8.20
C ASP A 118 4.23 25.82 8.45
N LEU A 119 3.80 25.99 9.72
CA LEU A 119 2.39 26.08 10.08
C LEU A 119 1.70 27.23 9.35
N PHE A 120 2.32 28.42 9.30
CA PHE A 120 1.76 29.57 8.61
C PHE A 120 1.68 29.34 7.09
N ALA A 121 2.72 28.76 6.51
CA ALA A 121 2.77 28.44 5.08
C ALA A 121 1.65 27.44 4.71
N ARG A 122 1.49 26.36 5.48
CA ARG A 122 0.43 25.35 5.30
C ARG A 122 -0.98 25.86 5.63
N SER A 123 -1.08 26.83 6.54
CA SER A 123 -2.35 27.48 6.86
C SER A 123 -2.80 28.42 5.74
N SER A 124 -1.84 29.07 5.08
CA SER A 124 -2.12 30.08 4.04
C SER A 124 -2.24 29.46 2.64
N PHE A 125 -1.42 28.45 2.35
CA PHE A 125 -1.26 27.85 1.03
C PHE A 125 -1.54 26.35 1.07
N ASP A 126 -2.16 25.84 0.01
CA ASP A 126 -2.34 24.40 -0.19
C ASP A 126 -1.05 23.75 -0.71
N ILE A 127 -0.04 23.65 0.18
CA ILE A 127 1.31 23.16 -0.15
C ILE A 127 1.35 21.63 -0.22
N ASN A 128 0.43 20.93 0.44
CA ASN A 128 0.43 19.47 0.47
C ASN A 128 0.02 18.85 -0.84
N GLY A 129 -0.50 19.61 -1.80
CA GLY A 129 -0.95 19.04 -3.06
C GLY A 129 -1.89 17.87 -2.80
N ASN A 130 -2.74 17.96 -1.76
CA ASN A 130 -3.95 17.15 -1.71
C ASN A 130 -4.84 17.65 -2.85
N THR A 131 -4.42 17.37 -4.08
CA THR A 131 -5.29 17.00 -5.18
C THR A 131 -5.94 15.66 -4.82
N ASP A 132 -6.49 15.55 -3.61
CA ASP A 132 -7.56 14.61 -3.38
C ASP A 132 -8.59 15.04 -4.40
N TYR A 133 -8.83 14.19 -5.40
CA TYR A 133 -9.97 14.37 -6.29
C TYR A 133 -11.16 14.63 -5.38
N TYR A 134 -11.61 15.89 -5.35
CA TYR A 134 -12.62 16.31 -4.41
C TYR A 134 -13.89 15.54 -4.74
N GLN A 135 -14.18 14.53 -3.94
CA GLN A 135 -15.41 13.78 -4.02
C GLN A 135 -16.39 14.45 -3.06
N SER A 136 -17.51 14.92 -3.59
CA SER A 136 -18.59 15.45 -2.76
C SER A 136 -19.07 14.37 -1.79
N PRO A 137 -19.41 14.66 -0.54
CA PRO A 137 -19.99 13.64 0.32
C PRO A 137 -21.24 13.06 -0.34
N ALA A 138 -21.44 11.74 -0.27
CA ALA A 138 -22.64 11.12 -0.81
C ALA A 138 -23.90 11.81 -0.23
N PRO A 139 -24.94 12.07 -1.03
CA PRO A 139 -26.13 12.81 -0.60
C PRO A 139 -26.97 11.96 0.36
N LYS A 140 -26.55 11.88 1.62
CA LYS A 140 -27.08 10.95 2.65
C LYS A 140 -28.61 11.01 2.76
N ARG A 141 -29.20 12.20 2.70
CA ARG A 141 -30.67 12.36 2.76
C ARG A 141 -31.36 11.73 1.56
N THR A 142 -30.86 12.02 0.35
CA THR A 142 -31.39 11.43 -0.88
C THR A 142 -31.23 9.91 -0.90
N VAL A 143 -30.07 9.39 -0.47
CA VAL A 143 -29.79 7.95 -0.38
C VAL A 143 -30.70 7.28 0.64
N ASN A 144 -30.83 7.84 1.85
CA ASN A 144 -31.70 7.28 2.89
C ASN A 144 -33.17 7.26 2.46
N LYS A 145 -33.68 8.33 1.83
CA LYS A 145 -35.04 8.35 1.26
C LYS A 145 -35.23 7.24 0.21
N ALA A 146 -34.24 7.04 -0.67
CA ALA A 146 -34.29 5.99 -1.68
C ALA A 146 -34.20 4.57 -1.07
N LEU A 147 -33.44 4.39 0.01
CA LEU A 147 -33.38 3.14 0.79
C LEU A 147 -34.69 2.84 1.51
N GLU A 148 -35.33 3.86 2.09
CA GLU A 148 -36.65 3.74 2.74
C GLU A 148 -37.74 3.37 1.72
N SER A 149 -37.74 4.02 0.55
CA SER A 149 -38.71 3.74 -0.51
C SER A 149 -38.42 2.48 -1.32
N GLY A 150 -37.22 1.89 -1.19
CA GLY A 150 -36.78 0.75 -1.99
C GLY A 150 -36.56 1.06 -3.48
N ASP A 151 -36.23 2.31 -3.81
CA ASP A 151 -36.06 2.76 -5.20
C ASP A 151 -34.65 2.38 -5.72
N SER A 152 -34.53 1.16 -6.24
CA SER A 152 -33.27 0.62 -6.77
C SER A 152 -32.74 1.43 -7.95
N THR A 153 -33.62 1.97 -8.80
CA THR A 153 -33.21 2.75 -9.99
C THR A 153 -32.53 4.06 -9.57
N LYS A 154 -33.06 4.72 -8.53
CA LYS A 154 -32.45 5.93 -8.00
C LYS A 154 -31.12 5.65 -7.30
N ILE A 155 -31.03 4.56 -6.54
CA ILE A 155 -29.77 4.15 -5.91
C ILE A 155 -28.70 3.83 -6.96
N LEU A 156 -29.06 3.09 -8.01
CA LEU A 156 -28.15 2.77 -9.09
C LEU A 156 -27.60 4.04 -9.76
N LYS A 157 -28.49 4.98 -10.12
CA LYS A 157 -28.08 6.28 -10.70
C LYS A 157 -27.17 7.09 -9.78
N LEU A 158 -27.37 7.02 -8.46
CA LEU A 158 -26.51 7.71 -7.50
C LEU A 158 -25.13 7.03 -7.45
N LEU A 159 -25.08 5.70 -7.38
CA LEU A 159 -23.83 4.94 -7.34
C LEU A 159 -23.00 5.06 -8.62
N GLU A 160 -23.65 5.25 -9.77
CA GLU A 160 -22.99 5.51 -11.06
C GLU A 160 -22.29 6.87 -11.12
N SER A 161 -22.65 7.82 -10.24
CA SER A 161 -21.92 9.08 -10.11
C SER A 161 -20.66 8.87 -9.28
N PHE A 162 -19.52 8.92 -9.96
CA PHE A 162 -18.17 8.84 -9.37
C PHE A 162 -17.76 10.10 -8.60
N ASP A 163 -18.63 11.11 -8.57
CA ASP A 163 -18.37 12.40 -7.93
C ASP A 163 -18.52 12.34 -6.40
N TYR A 164 -19.01 11.21 -5.86
CA TYR A 164 -19.32 11.09 -4.44
C TYR A 164 -18.34 10.22 -3.64
N ALA A 165 -17.99 10.71 -2.45
CA ALA A 165 -17.27 9.97 -1.43
C ALA A 165 -18.30 9.15 -0.67
N TRP A 166 -18.37 7.87 -1.00
CA TRP A 166 -19.33 6.93 -0.44
C TRP A 166 -18.79 6.29 0.85
N PRO A 167 -19.38 6.55 2.02
CA PRO A 167 -18.94 5.92 3.26
C PRO A 167 -19.14 4.40 3.23
N PRO A 168 -18.17 3.58 3.68
CA PRO A 168 -18.29 2.12 3.66
C PRO A 168 -19.55 1.60 4.36
N ASP A 169 -19.91 2.17 5.51
CA ASP A 169 -21.12 1.85 6.27
C ASP A 169 -22.42 2.08 5.47
N LEU A 170 -22.45 3.12 4.62
CA LEU A 170 -23.61 3.41 3.79
C LEU A 170 -23.72 2.42 2.63
N CYS A 171 -22.59 2.10 1.98
CA CYS A 171 -22.54 1.08 0.93
C CYS A 171 -22.93 -0.30 1.45
N GLN A 172 -22.50 -0.68 2.65
CA GLN A 172 -22.92 -1.93 3.28
C GLN A 172 -24.45 -1.98 3.45
N LYS A 173 -25.07 -0.91 3.97
CA LYS A 173 -26.53 -0.81 4.08
C LYS A 173 -27.24 -0.92 2.73
N ILE A 174 -26.66 -0.33 1.68
CA ILE A 174 -27.19 -0.45 0.31
C ILE A 174 -27.16 -1.91 -0.16
N ILE A 175 -26.05 -2.61 0.04
CA ILE A 175 -25.92 -4.04 -0.32
C ILE A 175 -26.92 -4.89 0.46
N GLU A 176 -27.05 -4.67 1.77
CA GLU A 176 -28.01 -5.38 2.63
C GLU A 176 -29.47 -5.15 2.20
N LYS A 177 -29.78 -3.95 1.69
CA LYS A 177 -31.12 -3.60 1.20
C LYS A 177 -31.42 -4.18 -0.19
N PHE A 178 -30.43 -4.26 -1.08
CA PHE A 178 -30.58 -4.70 -2.46
C PHE A 178 -29.67 -5.89 -2.82
N PRO A 179 -29.69 -7.01 -2.08
CA PRO A 179 -28.74 -8.11 -2.26
C PRO A 179 -28.92 -8.86 -3.59
N ALA A 180 -30.11 -8.77 -4.19
CA ALA A 180 -30.42 -9.43 -5.46
C ALA A 180 -29.97 -8.61 -6.70
N ASP A 181 -29.75 -7.31 -6.55
CA ASP A 181 -29.34 -6.43 -7.65
C ASP A 181 -27.81 -6.44 -7.78
N ARG A 182 -27.32 -7.22 -8.74
CA ARG A 182 -25.88 -7.42 -8.94
C ARG A 182 -25.13 -6.13 -9.24
N GLU A 183 -25.72 -5.19 -9.99
CA GLU A 183 -24.98 -3.98 -10.35
C GLU A 183 -24.88 -3.03 -9.15
N ILE A 184 -25.95 -2.91 -8.34
CA ILE A 184 -25.92 -2.16 -7.08
C ILE A 184 -24.88 -2.75 -6.13
N VAL A 185 -24.86 -4.08 -5.95
CA VAL A 185 -23.89 -4.74 -5.08
C VAL A 185 -22.46 -4.48 -5.57
N LYS A 186 -22.21 -4.65 -6.87
CA LYS A 186 -20.88 -4.46 -7.48
C LYS A 186 -20.38 -3.02 -7.33
N LEU A 187 -21.20 -2.02 -7.64
CA LEU A 187 -20.81 -0.61 -7.51
C LEU A 187 -20.61 -0.21 -6.04
N SER A 188 -21.47 -0.70 -5.14
CA SER A 188 -21.31 -0.46 -3.70
C SER A 188 -20.01 -1.07 -3.16
N LEU A 189 -19.65 -2.28 -3.61
CA LEU A 189 -18.37 -2.92 -3.27
C LEU A 189 -17.18 -2.11 -3.78
N TYR A 190 -17.18 -1.64 -5.02
CA TYR A 190 -16.10 -0.77 -5.49
C TYR A 190 -15.96 0.47 -4.62
N ASN A 191 -17.07 1.15 -4.34
CA ASN A 191 -17.08 2.31 -3.46
C ASN A 191 -16.52 1.99 -2.06
N ILE A 192 -16.82 0.82 -1.49
CA ILE A 192 -16.21 0.35 -0.23
C ILE A 192 -14.69 0.19 -0.39
N LEU A 193 -14.22 -0.52 -1.41
CA LEU A 193 -12.80 -0.82 -1.61
C LEU A 193 -11.95 0.43 -1.87
N TYR A 194 -12.54 1.50 -2.41
CA TYR A 194 -11.86 2.78 -2.61
C TYR A 194 -11.94 3.72 -1.40
N SER A 195 -12.84 3.50 -0.44
CA SER A 195 -13.06 4.38 0.71
C SER A 195 -12.56 3.84 2.05
N ILE A 196 -12.30 2.54 2.19
CA ILE A 196 -11.77 1.98 3.44
C ILE A 196 -10.35 2.50 3.71
N SER A 197 -10.17 3.09 4.89
CA SER A 197 -8.86 3.42 5.46
C SER A 197 -8.14 2.17 5.98
N SER A 198 -6.82 2.22 6.12
CA SER A 198 -6.07 1.12 6.73
C SER A 198 -6.48 0.85 8.19
N GLU A 199 -7.01 1.86 8.89
CA GLU A 199 -7.47 1.73 10.28
C GLU A 199 -8.82 0.99 10.37
N ASP A 200 -9.70 1.21 9.39
CA ASP A 200 -11.03 0.59 9.34
C ASP A 200 -11.02 -0.82 8.73
N GLU A 201 -9.93 -1.22 8.08
CA GLU A 201 -9.82 -2.50 7.38
C GLU A 201 -10.31 -3.71 8.21
N PRO A 202 -9.86 -3.92 9.46
CA PRO A 202 -10.23 -5.13 10.22
C PRO A 202 -11.75 -5.30 10.38
N ARG A 203 -12.50 -4.19 10.37
CA ARG A 203 -13.96 -4.18 10.50
C ARG A 203 -14.65 -4.74 9.25
N TYR A 204 -14.10 -4.50 8.06
CA TYR A 204 -14.75 -4.83 6.79
C TYR A 204 -14.19 -6.09 6.12
N VAL A 205 -12.97 -6.55 6.43
CA VAL A 205 -12.38 -7.70 5.74
C VAL A 205 -13.25 -8.96 5.83
N SER A 206 -13.83 -9.25 7.00
CA SER A 206 -14.74 -10.39 7.16
C SER A 206 -15.98 -10.29 6.28
N TYR A 207 -16.53 -9.07 6.14
CA TYR A 207 -17.65 -8.79 5.27
C TYR A 207 -17.28 -8.92 3.78
N LEU A 208 -16.15 -8.35 3.37
CA LEU A 208 -15.64 -8.39 2.00
C LEU A 208 -15.33 -9.81 1.53
N ASN A 209 -14.85 -10.68 2.43
CA ASN A 209 -14.59 -12.09 2.14
C ASN A 209 -15.83 -12.85 1.66
N ASN A 210 -17.05 -12.41 2.04
CA ASN A 210 -18.29 -13.03 1.57
C ASN A 210 -18.56 -12.82 0.07
N PHE A 211 -17.84 -11.90 -0.57
CA PHE A 211 -17.99 -11.57 -2.00
C PHE A 211 -16.88 -12.16 -2.86
N LEU A 212 -15.97 -12.96 -2.28
CA LEU A 212 -15.01 -13.74 -3.05
C LEU A 212 -15.74 -14.82 -3.86
N ASN A 213 -15.33 -15.01 -5.11
CA ASN A 213 -15.86 -15.96 -6.09
C ASN A 213 -17.29 -15.62 -6.52
N TRP A 214 -17.69 -14.36 -6.34
CA TRP A 214 -19.02 -13.85 -6.70
C TRP A 214 -19.07 -13.31 -8.13
N ASP A 215 -18.11 -12.47 -8.51
CA ASP A 215 -17.95 -11.90 -9.85
C ASP A 215 -16.46 -11.66 -10.15
N LEU A 216 -16.06 -11.89 -11.40
CA LEU A 216 -14.65 -11.80 -11.80
C LEU A 216 -14.05 -10.41 -11.60
N LYS A 217 -14.82 -9.35 -11.88
CA LYS A 217 -14.33 -7.97 -11.74
C LYS A 217 -14.29 -7.55 -10.27
N VAL A 218 -15.19 -8.08 -9.45
CA VAL A 218 -15.16 -7.91 -7.99
C VAL A 218 -13.95 -8.63 -7.38
N ASP A 219 -13.70 -9.88 -7.79
CA ASP A 219 -12.53 -10.66 -7.36
C ASP A 219 -11.21 -9.94 -7.64
N LYS A 220 -11.09 -9.35 -8.84
CA LYS A 220 -9.90 -8.57 -9.20
C LYS A 220 -9.71 -7.36 -8.28
N ALA A 221 -10.77 -6.59 -8.04
CA ALA A 221 -10.70 -5.40 -7.18
C ALA A 221 -10.46 -5.76 -5.70
N LEU A 222 -11.07 -6.84 -5.21
CA LEU A 222 -10.78 -7.38 -3.88
C LEU A 222 -9.31 -7.80 -3.76
N GLY A 223 -8.77 -8.44 -4.79
CA GLY A 223 -7.36 -8.82 -4.81
C GLY A 223 -6.41 -7.63 -4.78
N GLU A 224 -6.66 -6.61 -5.59
CA GLU A 224 -5.90 -5.35 -5.58
C GLU A 224 -6.00 -4.66 -4.21
N TYR A 225 -7.19 -4.62 -3.63
CA TYR A 225 -7.42 -4.07 -2.29
C TYR A 225 -6.63 -4.82 -1.22
N PHE A 226 -6.73 -6.16 -1.14
CA PHE A 226 -6.02 -6.95 -0.13
C PHE A 226 -4.50 -6.88 -0.27
N ILE A 227 -3.97 -6.72 -1.48
CA ILE A 227 -2.54 -6.46 -1.70
C ILE A 227 -2.15 -5.09 -1.15
N ARG A 228 -2.95 -4.05 -1.45
CA ARG A 228 -2.67 -2.67 -1.05
C ARG A 228 -2.81 -2.46 0.46
N SER A 229 -3.82 -3.06 1.07
CA SER A 229 -4.06 -2.99 2.52
C SER A 229 -3.20 -3.98 3.31
N ASN A 230 -2.49 -4.88 2.60
CA ASN A 230 -1.71 -5.95 3.21
C ASN A 230 -2.57 -6.91 4.07
N SER A 231 -3.78 -7.23 3.59
CA SER A 231 -4.79 -7.99 4.34
C SER A 231 -4.45 -9.48 4.53
N LEU A 232 -4.01 -9.89 5.71
CA LEU A 232 -3.73 -11.32 5.97
C LEU A 232 -4.99 -12.19 5.83
N ALA A 233 -6.11 -11.72 6.38
CA ALA A 233 -7.37 -12.46 6.39
C ALA A 233 -7.98 -12.59 4.99
N GLY A 234 -7.91 -11.53 4.16
CA GLY A 234 -8.37 -11.57 2.76
C GLY A 234 -7.56 -12.55 1.90
N ILE A 235 -6.22 -12.48 2.00
CA ILE A 235 -5.34 -13.40 1.26
C ILE A 235 -5.53 -14.86 1.71
N SER A 236 -5.67 -15.10 3.02
CA SER A 236 -5.92 -16.44 3.55
C SER A 236 -7.28 -17.01 3.10
N ALA A 237 -8.31 -16.16 3.01
CA ALA A 237 -9.61 -16.56 2.48
C ALA A 237 -9.52 -17.00 1.00
N MET A 238 -8.74 -16.30 0.17
CA MET A 238 -8.50 -16.69 -1.22
C MET A 238 -7.82 -18.06 -1.31
N VAL A 239 -6.77 -18.33 -0.51
CA VAL A 239 -6.11 -19.64 -0.48
C VAL A 239 -7.08 -20.75 -0.04
N SER A 240 -7.92 -20.48 0.96
CA SER A 240 -8.95 -21.42 1.43
C SER A 240 -9.96 -21.76 0.33
N ILE A 241 -10.39 -20.76 -0.46
CA ILE A 241 -11.29 -20.96 -1.59
C ILE A 241 -10.59 -21.78 -2.69
N LEU A 242 -9.33 -21.49 -3.02
CA LEU A 242 -8.54 -22.29 -3.96
C LEU A 242 -8.42 -23.76 -3.52
N ALA A 243 -8.26 -24.01 -2.22
CA ALA A 243 -8.19 -25.35 -1.65
C ALA A 243 -9.51 -26.13 -1.82
N SER A 244 -10.65 -25.44 -1.81
CA SER A 244 -11.98 -26.06 -2.00
C SER A 244 -12.25 -26.58 -3.42
N LYS A 245 -11.44 -26.16 -4.42
CA LYS A 245 -11.54 -26.52 -5.85
C LYS A 245 -12.86 -26.13 -6.55
N LYS A 246 -13.63 -25.20 -6.00
CA LYS A 246 -14.92 -24.74 -6.56
C LYS A 246 -14.83 -23.34 -7.16
N VAL A 247 -13.81 -23.10 -7.99
CA VAL A 247 -13.61 -21.81 -8.67
C VAL A 247 -13.49 -22.00 -10.17
N SER A 248 -13.90 -20.99 -10.93
CA SER A 248 -13.61 -20.89 -12.36
C SER A 248 -12.09 -20.79 -12.58
N LYS A 249 -11.64 -21.06 -13.82
CA LYS A 249 -10.22 -20.96 -14.16
C LYS A 249 -9.73 -19.51 -14.05
N GLU A 250 -10.57 -18.57 -14.43
CA GLU A 250 -10.30 -17.13 -14.42
C GLU A 250 -10.18 -16.61 -12.98
N THR A 251 -11.09 -17.00 -12.08
CA THR A 251 -10.99 -16.66 -10.64
C THR A 251 -9.77 -17.33 -10.01
N GLU A 252 -9.48 -18.59 -10.38
CA GLU A 252 -8.26 -19.28 -9.95
C GLU A 252 -7.00 -18.48 -10.33
N ASP A 253 -6.92 -17.98 -11.57
CA ASP A 253 -5.79 -17.16 -12.04
C ASP A 253 -5.65 -15.86 -11.26
N ILE A 254 -6.77 -15.17 -10.98
CA ILE A 254 -6.76 -13.95 -10.16
C ILE A 254 -6.21 -14.25 -8.77
N TYR A 255 -6.73 -15.27 -8.08
CA TYR A 255 -6.35 -15.55 -6.70
C TYR A 255 -4.91 -16.02 -6.56
N ILE A 256 -4.43 -16.90 -7.46
CA ILE A 256 -3.02 -17.29 -7.49
C ILE A 256 -2.15 -16.05 -7.63
N ASN A 257 -2.47 -15.17 -8.59
CA ASN A 257 -1.70 -13.97 -8.81
C ASN A 257 -1.73 -13.04 -7.59
N THR A 258 -2.90 -12.86 -6.99
CA THR A 258 -3.07 -12.01 -5.82
C THR A 258 -2.26 -12.52 -4.62
N VAL A 259 -2.32 -13.82 -4.33
CA VAL A 259 -1.54 -14.43 -3.24
C VAL A 259 -0.05 -14.26 -3.48
N LEU A 260 0.44 -14.54 -4.71
CA LEU A 260 1.85 -14.35 -5.05
C LEU A 260 2.29 -12.87 -4.95
N GLN A 261 1.45 -11.93 -5.37
CA GLN A 261 1.72 -10.48 -5.31
C GLN A 261 1.58 -9.89 -3.91
N SER A 262 0.82 -10.53 -3.02
CA SER A 262 0.83 -10.19 -1.60
C SER A 262 2.20 -10.46 -1.00
N GLY A 263 2.85 -11.53 -1.50
CA GLY A 263 4.12 -12.09 -1.06
C GLY A 263 4.14 -12.60 0.39
N ARG A 264 2.99 -12.66 1.06
CA ARG A 264 2.84 -13.25 2.40
C ARG A 264 3.30 -14.71 2.40
N VAL A 265 4.38 -15.01 3.11
CA VAL A 265 5.10 -16.28 2.96
C VAL A 265 4.26 -17.49 3.33
N ASP A 266 3.51 -17.43 4.43
CA ASP A 266 2.66 -18.53 4.85
C ASP A 266 1.58 -18.87 3.81
N GLN A 267 0.94 -17.85 3.24
CA GLN A 267 -0.10 -18.03 2.22
C GLN A 267 0.48 -18.47 0.88
N VAL A 268 1.67 -17.96 0.49
CA VAL A 268 2.39 -18.45 -0.69
C VAL A 268 2.81 -19.91 -0.50
N LEU A 269 3.30 -20.28 0.69
CA LEU A 269 3.68 -21.64 1.03
C LEU A 269 2.46 -22.58 0.95
N GLU A 270 1.34 -22.19 1.54
CA GLU A 270 0.10 -22.96 1.49
C GLU A 270 -0.37 -23.14 0.04
N LEU A 271 -0.33 -22.08 -0.77
CA LEU A 271 -0.64 -22.12 -2.19
C LEU A 271 0.28 -23.08 -2.96
N VAL A 272 1.59 -22.98 -2.76
CA VAL A 272 2.57 -23.85 -3.42
C VAL A 272 2.31 -25.31 -3.02
N ASN A 273 2.13 -25.60 -1.74
CA ASN A 273 1.83 -26.94 -1.24
C ASN A 273 0.52 -27.49 -1.80
N LEU A 274 -0.49 -26.64 -2.00
CA LEU A 274 -1.74 -27.00 -2.64
C LEU A 274 -1.54 -27.39 -4.11
N TYR A 275 -0.72 -26.65 -4.86
CA TYR A 275 -0.54 -26.80 -6.31
C TYR A 275 0.49 -27.85 -6.69
N LEU A 276 1.48 -28.13 -5.83
CA LEU A 276 2.48 -29.18 -6.05
C LEU A 276 1.89 -30.59 -6.13
N LYS A 277 0.70 -30.81 -5.56
CA LYS A 277 0.03 -32.12 -5.52
C LYS A 277 -0.53 -32.59 -6.87
N THR A 278 -0.62 -31.71 -7.87
CA THR A 278 -1.21 -32.04 -9.18
C THR A 278 -0.28 -31.59 -10.31
N PRO A 279 0.11 -32.46 -11.26
CA PRO A 279 1.11 -32.13 -12.28
C PRO A 279 0.83 -30.85 -13.09
N ASP A 280 -0.41 -30.64 -13.53
CA ASP A 280 -0.78 -29.46 -14.32
C ASP A 280 -0.72 -28.16 -13.50
N LYS A 281 -1.22 -28.22 -12.26
CA LYS A 281 -1.16 -27.11 -11.29
C LYS A 281 0.29 -26.80 -10.88
N ARG A 282 1.13 -27.83 -10.72
CA ARG A 282 2.56 -27.71 -10.46
C ARG A 282 3.27 -26.96 -11.58
N LYS A 283 3.03 -27.31 -12.85
CA LYS A 283 3.60 -26.57 -13.99
C LYS A 283 3.18 -25.10 -13.99
N LYS A 284 1.89 -24.84 -13.72
CA LYS A 284 1.32 -23.48 -13.65
C LYS A 284 1.97 -22.63 -12.56
N ILE A 285 2.07 -23.13 -11.33
CA ILE A 285 2.64 -22.36 -10.22
C ILE A 285 4.13 -22.10 -10.42
N ILE A 286 4.88 -23.08 -10.94
CA ILE A 286 6.31 -22.91 -11.27
C ILE A 286 6.48 -21.84 -12.35
N TYR A 287 5.70 -21.91 -13.44
CA TYR A 287 5.74 -20.89 -14.48
C TYR A 287 5.44 -19.49 -13.95
N LEU A 288 4.48 -19.35 -13.04
CA LEU A 288 4.15 -18.07 -12.43
C LEU A 288 5.26 -17.56 -11.51
N LEU A 289 5.88 -18.42 -10.69
CA LEU A 289 7.03 -18.05 -9.86
C LEU A 289 8.24 -17.62 -10.71
N GLU A 290 8.49 -18.29 -11.83
CA GLU A 290 9.55 -17.95 -12.79
C GLU A 290 9.27 -16.63 -13.52
N SER A 291 8.06 -16.47 -14.07
CA SER A 291 7.69 -15.34 -14.93
C SER A 291 7.39 -14.05 -14.17
N LYS A 292 6.78 -14.14 -12.98
CA LYS A 292 6.36 -12.97 -12.21
C LYS A 292 7.48 -12.31 -11.42
N ASN A 293 8.71 -12.83 -11.54
CA ASN A 293 9.93 -12.25 -10.98
C ASN A 293 9.63 -11.70 -9.58
N ILE A 294 9.46 -12.60 -8.61
CA ILE A 294 9.13 -12.29 -7.20
C ILE A 294 10.01 -11.14 -6.64
N ASN A 295 11.15 -10.90 -7.29
CA ASN A 295 11.96 -9.68 -7.30
C ASN A 295 11.28 -8.33 -7.03
N TYR A 296 10.09 -7.98 -7.57
CA TYR A 296 9.62 -6.57 -7.44
C TYR A 296 9.19 -6.15 -6.02
N LYS A 297 8.69 -7.09 -5.18
CA LYS A 297 8.38 -6.80 -3.77
C LYS A 297 9.46 -7.30 -2.82
N LEU A 298 10.19 -8.34 -3.17
CA LEU A 298 11.30 -8.78 -2.34
C LEU A 298 12.42 -7.73 -2.28
N SER A 299 12.60 -6.89 -3.31
CA SER A 299 13.60 -5.82 -3.35
C SER A 299 13.36 -4.66 -2.39
N ASN A 300 12.16 -4.51 -1.85
CA ASN A 300 11.82 -3.38 -0.96
C ASN A 300 12.14 -3.66 0.52
N GLY A 301 12.75 -4.81 0.84
CA GLY A 301 13.21 -5.12 2.21
C GLY A 301 12.10 -5.39 3.23
N GLU A 302 10.87 -5.65 2.77
CA GLU A 302 9.71 -5.91 3.64
C GLU A 302 9.58 -7.36 4.12
N TYR A 303 10.42 -8.28 3.62
CA TYR A 303 10.46 -9.67 4.10
C TYR A 303 11.57 -9.83 5.10
N GLU A 304 11.30 -10.54 6.20
CA GLU A 304 12.39 -11.00 7.04
C GLU A 304 13.30 -11.91 6.22
N ASP A 305 14.61 -11.68 6.39
CA ASP A 305 15.67 -12.46 5.78
C ASP A 305 15.38 -13.98 5.94
N GLY A 306 15.18 -14.72 4.85
CA GLY A 306 15.05 -16.19 4.88
C GLY A 306 13.66 -16.81 5.11
N GLU A 307 12.54 -16.08 5.02
CA GLU A 307 11.20 -16.68 5.23
C GLU A 307 10.84 -17.78 4.21
N PHE A 308 11.19 -17.60 2.93
CA PHE A 308 10.93 -18.60 1.87
C PHE A 308 11.77 -19.88 1.96
N VAL A 309 12.67 -20.03 2.94
CA VAL A 309 13.51 -21.24 3.07
C VAL A 309 12.68 -22.50 3.31
N VAL A 310 11.49 -22.37 3.87
CA VAL A 310 10.53 -23.47 4.08
C VAL A 310 10.07 -24.16 2.77
N LEU A 311 10.23 -23.47 1.64
CA LEU A 311 9.94 -24.02 0.30
C LEU A 311 11.12 -24.78 -0.32
N LEU A 312 12.32 -24.64 0.23
CA LEU A 312 13.48 -25.38 -0.23
C LEU A 312 13.28 -26.89 -0.02
N ASN A 313 13.86 -27.68 -0.91
CA ASN A 313 13.86 -29.13 -0.90
C ASN A 313 12.44 -29.74 -1.12
N LYS A 314 11.54 -28.98 -1.76
CA LYS A 314 10.20 -29.45 -2.14
C LYS A 314 10.13 -29.77 -3.63
N ASP A 315 10.76 -28.93 -4.45
CA ASP A 315 10.76 -29.04 -5.89
C ASP A 315 12.06 -28.43 -6.45
N PRO A 316 12.87 -29.17 -7.24
CA PRO A 316 14.14 -28.66 -7.76
C PRO A 316 14.03 -27.34 -8.56
N ARG A 317 12.91 -27.10 -9.25
CA ARG A 317 12.69 -25.86 -10.01
C ARG A 317 12.38 -24.70 -9.08
N ILE A 318 11.57 -24.93 -8.04
CA ILE A 318 11.29 -23.93 -7.02
C ILE A 318 12.56 -23.60 -6.23
N ASP A 319 13.34 -24.61 -5.89
CA ASP A 319 14.65 -24.44 -5.25
C ASP A 319 15.52 -23.49 -6.06
N ASN A 320 15.62 -23.69 -7.38
CA ASN A 320 16.45 -22.83 -8.23
C ASN A 320 16.01 -21.35 -8.18
N ILE A 321 14.70 -21.09 -8.23
CA ILE A 321 14.14 -19.74 -8.15
C ILE A 321 14.51 -19.08 -6.80
N ILE A 322 14.31 -19.79 -5.70
CA ILE A 322 14.54 -19.29 -4.34
C ILE A 322 16.04 -19.11 -4.07
N LEU A 323 16.88 -20.02 -4.55
CA LEU A 323 18.33 -19.93 -4.41
C LEU A 323 18.91 -18.75 -5.18
N HIS A 324 18.48 -18.52 -6.43
CA HIS A 324 18.82 -17.32 -7.20
C HIS A 324 18.44 -16.05 -6.45
N HIS A 325 17.25 -16.05 -5.85
CA HIS A 325 16.77 -14.95 -5.05
C HIS A 325 17.71 -14.66 -3.87
N TYR A 326 18.05 -15.65 -3.04
CA TYR A 326 18.92 -15.42 -1.88
C TYR A 326 20.34 -14.99 -2.23
N ILE A 327 20.87 -15.39 -3.39
CA ILE A 327 22.16 -14.90 -3.89
C ILE A 327 22.12 -13.39 -4.10
N TRP A 328 21.03 -12.87 -4.68
CA TRP A 328 20.89 -11.44 -4.96
C TRP A 328 20.83 -10.60 -3.67
N PHE A 329 20.14 -11.08 -2.64
CA PHE A 329 20.00 -10.39 -1.36
C PHE A 329 21.15 -10.63 -0.37
N LYS A 330 22.01 -11.63 -0.63
CA LYS A 330 23.05 -12.08 0.30
C LYS A 330 22.53 -12.33 1.72
N SER A 331 21.41 -13.05 1.77
CA SER A 331 20.68 -13.35 2.99
C SER A 331 21.51 -14.17 3.99
N SER A 332 21.80 -13.59 5.15
CA SER A 332 22.55 -14.27 6.22
C SER A 332 21.74 -15.40 6.86
N LYS A 333 20.45 -15.14 7.11
CA LYS A 333 19.53 -16.11 7.72
C LYS A 333 19.22 -17.25 6.76
N ALA A 334 19.04 -16.98 5.46
CA ALA A 334 18.89 -18.06 4.48
C ALA A 334 20.17 -18.86 4.32
N SER A 335 21.34 -18.20 4.27
CA SER A 335 22.64 -18.88 4.20
C SER A 335 22.82 -19.90 5.33
N GLU A 336 22.47 -19.54 6.56
CA GLU A 336 22.56 -20.45 7.70
C GLU A 336 21.67 -21.69 7.51
N VAL A 337 20.42 -21.50 7.08
CA VAL A 337 19.47 -22.61 6.93
C VAL A 337 19.82 -23.49 5.73
N ILE A 338 20.22 -22.91 4.60
CA ILE A 338 20.71 -23.62 3.41
C ILE A 338 21.94 -24.47 3.79
N THR A 339 22.86 -23.91 4.59
CA THR A 339 24.03 -24.63 5.10
C THR A 339 23.61 -25.83 5.96
N LYS A 340 22.65 -25.66 6.88
CA LYS A 340 22.11 -26.78 7.68
C LYS A 340 21.50 -27.87 6.79
N LEU A 341 20.76 -27.51 5.75
CA LEU A 341 20.18 -28.47 4.80
C LEU A 341 21.26 -29.27 4.06
N VAL A 342 22.30 -28.59 3.57
CA VAL A 342 23.43 -29.23 2.87
C VAL A 342 24.22 -30.13 3.82
N VAL A 343 24.62 -29.64 4.98
CA VAL A 343 25.46 -30.40 5.93
C VAL A 343 24.72 -31.63 6.48
N SER A 344 23.40 -31.53 6.68
CA SER A 344 22.57 -32.64 7.14
C SER A 344 22.31 -33.72 6.07
N GLY A 345 22.66 -33.48 4.80
CA GLY A 345 22.45 -34.44 3.71
C GLY A 345 20.97 -34.63 3.34
N LYS A 346 20.09 -33.71 3.73
CA LYS A 346 18.64 -33.80 3.45
C LYS A 346 18.26 -33.41 2.02
N ILE A 347 19.20 -32.87 1.24
CA ILE A 347 18.98 -32.39 -0.13
C ILE A 347 19.26 -33.53 -1.13
N PRO A 348 18.42 -33.73 -2.16
CA PRO A 348 18.65 -34.66 -3.26
C PRO A 348 20.01 -34.41 -3.93
N LYS A 349 20.77 -35.48 -4.20
CA LYS A 349 22.10 -35.40 -4.83
C LYS A 349 22.12 -34.53 -6.10
N ALA A 350 21.05 -34.57 -6.89
CA ALA A 350 20.92 -33.77 -8.11
C ALA A 350 20.90 -32.25 -7.88
N SER A 351 20.49 -31.79 -6.69
CA SER A 351 20.31 -30.37 -6.36
C SER A 351 21.39 -29.82 -5.42
N VAL A 352 22.18 -30.67 -4.76
CA VAL A 352 23.19 -30.26 -3.77
C VAL A 352 24.17 -29.21 -4.31
N ASN A 353 24.58 -29.34 -5.58
CA ASN A 353 25.50 -28.38 -6.19
C ASN A 353 24.93 -26.96 -6.19
N ASN A 354 23.66 -26.78 -6.57
CA ASN A 354 23.04 -25.46 -6.64
C ASN A 354 22.99 -24.80 -5.25
N TYR A 355 22.70 -25.56 -4.19
CA TYR A 355 22.71 -25.05 -2.82
C TYR A 355 24.12 -24.63 -2.35
N ILE A 356 25.14 -25.43 -2.68
CA ILE A 356 26.53 -25.10 -2.34
C ILE A 356 26.96 -23.82 -3.06
N ILE A 357 26.68 -23.72 -4.36
CA ILE A 357 26.98 -22.53 -5.17
C ILE A 357 26.30 -21.30 -4.55
N THR A 358 25.05 -21.43 -4.13
CA THR A 358 24.34 -20.35 -3.45
C THR A 358 25.04 -19.89 -2.17
N ILE A 359 25.45 -20.80 -1.28
CA ILE A 359 26.18 -20.44 -0.04
C ILE A 359 27.49 -19.73 -0.37
N LEU A 360 28.24 -20.23 -1.34
CA LEU A 360 29.50 -19.63 -1.77
C LEU A 360 29.27 -18.20 -2.30
N ARG A 361 28.26 -17.99 -3.15
CA ARG A 361 27.96 -16.67 -3.74
C ARG A 361 27.34 -15.67 -2.76
N MET A 362 26.60 -16.15 -1.75
CA MET A 362 26.14 -15.28 -0.66
C MET A 362 27.32 -14.78 0.18
N GLY A 363 28.39 -15.58 0.32
CA GLY A 363 29.66 -15.14 0.91
C GLY A 363 29.66 -15.00 2.43
N VAL A 364 28.70 -15.60 3.13
CA VAL A 364 28.65 -15.56 4.61
C VAL A 364 29.76 -16.43 5.17
N GLU A 365 30.80 -15.80 5.73
CA GLU A 365 32.08 -16.45 6.06
C GLU A 365 31.93 -17.74 6.88
N LYS A 366 31.10 -17.70 7.93
CA LYS A 366 30.84 -18.84 8.83
C LYS A 366 30.28 -20.05 8.06
N ASP A 367 29.36 -19.79 7.15
CA ASP A 367 28.63 -20.81 6.39
C ASP A 367 29.50 -21.38 5.25
N VAL A 368 30.22 -20.50 4.55
CA VAL A 368 31.25 -20.89 3.56
C VAL A 368 32.28 -21.82 4.21
N ARG A 369 32.76 -21.48 5.41
CA ARG A 369 33.72 -22.32 6.16
C ARG A 369 33.13 -23.68 6.48
N ALA A 370 31.88 -23.75 6.93
CA ALA A 370 31.20 -25.01 7.23
C ALA A 370 31.07 -25.91 5.98
N ILE A 371 30.74 -25.32 4.82
CA ILE A 371 30.65 -26.05 3.56
C ILE A 371 32.02 -26.55 3.09
N VAL A 372 33.05 -25.71 3.14
CA VAL A 372 34.43 -26.10 2.76
C VAL A 372 34.99 -27.21 3.67
N GLN A 373 34.62 -27.21 4.95
CA GLN A 373 34.97 -28.30 5.87
C GLN A 373 34.25 -29.61 5.52
N LYS A 374 32.97 -29.53 5.17
CA LYS A 374 32.17 -30.70 4.77
C LYS A 374 32.61 -31.28 3.42
N PHE A 375 33.05 -30.43 2.48
CA PHE A 375 33.50 -30.81 1.15
C PHE A 375 34.92 -30.28 0.87
N PRO A 376 35.97 -30.97 1.36
CA PRO A 376 37.35 -30.47 1.32
C PRO A 376 37.89 -30.17 -0.08
N ARG A 377 37.38 -30.82 -1.14
CA ARG A 377 37.77 -30.53 -2.53
C ARG A 377 37.46 -29.10 -2.96
N LEU A 378 36.53 -28.41 -2.30
CA LEU A 378 36.25 -27.00 -2.55
C LEU A 378 37.40 -26.08 -2.09
N LYS A 379 38.36 -26.56 -1.27
CA LYS A 379 39.56 -25.79 -0.91
C LYS A 379 40.51 -25.58 -2.08
N GLU A 380 40.43 -26.43 -3.10
CA GLU A 380 41.29 -26.38 -4.29
C GLU A 380 40.81 -25.32 -5.28
N MET A 381 39.62 -24.75 -5.09
CA MET A 381 39.08 -23.65 -5.91
C MET A 381 39.60 -22.30 -5.42
N ASP A 382 40.10 -21.48 -6.34
CA ASP A 382 40.53 -20.12 -6.02
C ASP A 382 39.33 -19.27 -5.55
N VAL A 383 39.57 -18.17 -4.82
CA VAL A 383 38.54 -17.21 -4.39
C VAL A 383 37.80 -16.65 -5.61
N TRP A 384 38.53 -16.29 -6.67
CA TRP A 384 37.96 -15.78 -7.92
C TRP A 384 37.09 -16.80 -8.64
N GLU A 385 37.52 -18.06 -8.67
CA GLU A 385 36.73 -19.14 -9.26
C GLU A 385 35.42 -19.38 -8.52
N ARG A 386 35.39 -19.14 -7.19
CA ARG A 386 34.17 -19.26 -6.37
C ARG A 386 33.16 -18.16 -6.61
N ASP A 387 33.61 -16.95 -6.87
CA ASP A 387 32.73 -15.81 -7.11
C ASP A 387 32.13 -15.81 -8.53
N SER A 388 32.78 -16.48 -9.48
CA SER A 388 32.34 -16.58 -10.88
C SER A 388 31.46 -17.80 -11.22
N ILE A 389 31.12 -18.65 -10.25
CA ILE A 389 30.36 -19.89 -10.50
C ILE A 389 28.91 -19.56 -10.88
N GLU A 390 28.46 -20.03 -12.04
CA GLU A 390 27.06 -19.98 -12.42
C GLU A 390 26.26 -21.11 -11.76
N LEU A 391 24.98 -20.85 -11.46
CA LEU A 391 24.08 -21.93 -11.05
C LEU A 391 23.98 -22.95 -12.19
N ASP A 392 23.88 -24.24 -11.84
CA ASP A 392 23.96 -25.41 -12.74
C ASP A 392 25.37 -25.84 -13.18
N GLN A 393 26.44 -25.15 -12.78
CA GLN A 393 27.81 -25.64 -13.01
C GLN A 393 28.10 -26.90 -12.16
N LYS A 394 28.68 -27.94 -12.77
CA LYS A 394 29.10 -29.13 -12.03
C LYS A 394 30.30 -28.83 -11.14
N LEU A 395 30.11 -28.93 -9.83
CA LEU A 395 31.19 -28.86 -8.86
C LEU A 395 31.95 -30.20 -8.78
N PRO A 396 33.26 -30.19 -8.48
CA PRO A 396 34.09 -31.40 -8.32
C PRO A 396 33.84 -32.09 -6.97
N ILE A 397 32.57 -32.32 -6.62
CA ILE A 397 32.16 -32.89 -5.33
C ILE A 397 31.81 -34.37 -5.50
N ASP A 398 32.37 -35.21 -4.64
CA ASP A 398 32.03 -36.62 -4.55
C ASP A 398 30.91 -36.81 -3.53
N LEU A 399 29.67 -36.95 -4.01
CA LEU A 399 28.48 -37.16 -3.19
C LEU A 399 28.39 -38.64 -2.80
N LYS A 400 29.19 -39.08 -1.83
CA LYS A 400 29.07 -40.42 -1.23
C LYS A 400 27.72 -40.59 -0.55
#